data_AF-A0AAQ2Y1P8-F1
#
_entry.id   AF-A0AAQ2Y1P8-F1
#
_cell.length_a   1.000
_cell.length_b   1.000
_cell.length_c   1.000
_cell.angle_alpha   90.00
_cell.angle_beta   90.00
_cell.angle_gamma   90.00
#
_symmetry.space_group_name_H-M   'P 1'
#
loop_
_entity.id
_entity.type
_entity.pdbx_description
1 polymer ?
#
loop_
_entity_poly.entity_id
_entity_poly.type
_entity_poly.pdbx_seq_one_letter_code
_entity_poly.pdbx_strand_id
1 'polypeptide(L)'
;MFIHHVNGIDWLVITAFEELKPLFIEDAGSIPACFSITSELSLIDQAKRTYGYLPPLRGVITDTGTFQSQDNEEDLNPQLACIIEGRGRVFIYHGGFVAFVDDEQTFITRLD
;
A
#
# COMPACT_ATOMS: atom_id res chain seq x y z
N MET A 1 16.84 4.99 -5.41
CA MET A 1 15.86 3.92 -5.09
C MET A 1 16.32 3.27 -3.79
N PHE A 2 15.53 3.37 -2.71
CA PHE A 2 15.91 2.81 -1.41
C PHE A 2 14.95 1.66 -1.11
N ILE A 3 15.48 0.46 -0.93
CA ILE A 3 14.73 -0.73 -0.54
C ILE A 3 14.94 -0.89 0.95
N HIS A 4 13.87 -0.86 1.73
CA HIS A 4 13.92 -1.11 3.16
C HIS A 4 13.35 -2.49 3.46
N HIS A 5 14.13 -3.31 4.16
CA HIS A 5 13.69 -4.64 4.55
C HIS A 5 13.02 -4.60 5.93
N VAL A 6 11.72 -4.84 6.00
CA VAL A 6 10.93 -4.90 7.26
C VAL A 6 10.11 -6.19 7.25
N ASN A 7 10.17 -6.99 8.31
CA ASN A 7 9.39 -8.23 8.45
C ASN A 7 9.54 -9.22 7.28
N GLY A 8 10.72 -9.30 6.66
CA GLY A 8 10.92 -10.17 5.50
C GLY A 8 10.43 -9.58 4.18
N ILE A 9 10.00 -8.31 4.17
CA ILE A 9 9.38 -7.65 3.04
C ILE A 9 10.23 -6.46 2.58
N ASP A 10 10.38 -6.33 1.26
CA ASP A 10 11.07 -5.21 0.62
C ASP A 10 10.10 -4.04 0.34
N TRP A 11 10.26 -2.98 1.13
CA TRP A 11 9.51 -1.73 0.98
C TRP A 11 10.23 -0.80 0.04
N LEU A 12 9.52 -0.31 -0.99
CA LEU A 12 10.03 0.63 -1.96
C LEU A 12 9.52 2.04 -1.64
N VAL A 13 10.40 2.86 -1.08
CA VAL A 13 10.04 4.25 -0.81
C VAL A 13 10.05 5.03 -2.14
N ILE A 14 8.85 5.28 -2.69
CA ILE A 14 8.65 5.97 -3.98
C ILE A 14 8.76 7.50 -3.83
N THR A 15 8.54 8.07 -2.64
CA THR A 15 8.61 9.53 -2.45
C THR A 15 9.92 10.12 -2.96
N ALA A 16 9.79 11.22 -3.71
CA ALA A 16 10.90 12.01 -4.22
C ALA A 16 11.67 12.75 -3.10
N PHE A 17 11.13 12.78 -1.88
CA PHE A 17 11.71 13.47 -0.73
C PHE A 17 12.47 12.50 0.18
N GLU A 18 13.79 12.43 0.01
CA GLU A 18 14.71 11.59 0.80
C GLU A 18 14.61 11.82 2.32
N GLU A 19 14.32 13.05 2.73
CA GLU A 19 14.26 13.47 4.15
C GLU A 19 13.00 12.97 4.87
N LEU A 20 11.92 12.70 4.12
CA LEU A 20 10.66 12.24 4.69
C LEU A 20 10.57 10.72 4.78
N LYS A 21 11.51 9.98 4.18
CA LYS A 21 11.50 8.52 4.14
C LYS A 21 11.41 7.86 5.53
N PRO A 22 12.14 8.33 6.58
CA PRO A 22 12.03 7.75 7.92
C PRO A 22 10.65 7.99 8.55
N LEU A 23 10.10 9.20 8.41
CA LEU A 23 8.77 9.55 8.93
C LEU A 23 7.70 8.66 8.31
N PHE A 24 7.78 8.44 7.00
CA PHE A 24 6.88 7.56 6.28
C PHE A 24 7.00 6.09 6.69
N ILE A 25 8.18 5.62 7.09
CA ILE A 25 8.38 4.26 7.60
C ILE A 25 7.82 4.13 9.01
N GLU A 26 8.00 5.14 9.85
CA GLU A 26 7.47 5.20 11.22
C GLU A 26 5.94 5.31 11.25
N ASP A 27 5.37 6.25 10.48
CA ASP A 27 3.92 6.46 10.37
C ASP A 27 3.23 5.29 9.65
N ALA A 28 3.87 4.71 8.63
CA ALA A 28 3.35 3.50 8.02
C ALA A 28 3.43 2.31 8.97
N GLY A 29 4.25 2.32 10.03
CA GLY A 29 4.71 1.15 10.80
C GLY A 29 3.68 0.10 11.19
N SER A 30 2.40 0.47 11.35
CA SER A 30 1.30 -0.47 11.57
C SER A 30 0.94 -1.31 10.33
N ILE A 31 1.05 -0.72 9.13
CA ILE A 31 0.76 -1.33 7.84
C ILE A 31 1.79 -2.41 7.48
N PRO A 32 3.12 -2.18 7.52
CA PRO A 32 4.10 -3.26 7.36
C PRO A 32 4.00 -4.37 8.40
N ALA A 33 3.53 -4.06 9.61
CA ALA A 33 3.38 -5.06 10.67
C ALA A 33 2.26 -6.07 10.40
N CYS A 34 1.26 -5.73 9.58
CA CYS A 34 0.15 -6.64 9.29
C CYS A 34 0.44 -7.67 8.18
N PHE A 35 1.56 -7.52 7.45
CA PHE A 35 1.92 -8.42 6.36
C PHE A 35 2.98 -9.44 6.76
N SER A 36 2.80 -10.66 6.27
CA SER A 36 3.73 -11.77 6.42
C SER A 36 3.90 -12.51 5.10
N ILE A 37 5.16 -12.72 4.70
CA ILE A 37 5.53 -13.53 3.53
C ILE A 37 5.30 -15.03 3.75
N THR A 38 5.24 -15.47 5.01
CA THR A 38 5.02 -16.89 5.36
C THR A 38 3.55 -17.25 5.48
N SER A 39 2.65 -16.27 5.40
CA SER A 39 1.20 -16.49 5.42
C SER A 39 0.71 -17.06 4.09
N GLU A 40 -0.22 -18.01 4.14
CA GLU A 40 -0.89 -18.53 2.94
C GLU A 40 -1.90 -17.53 2.34
N LEU A 41 -2.29 -16.51 3.12
CA LEU A 41 -3.28 -15.50 2.72
C LEU A 41 -2.70 -14.47 1.73
N SER A 42 -3.54 -13.99 0.82
CA SER A 42 -3.26 -12.81 -0.02
C SER A 42 -3.03 -11.56 0.85
N LEU A 43 -2.39 -10.52 0.30
CA LEU A 43 -2.20 -9.26 1.05
C LEU A 43 -3.52 -8.61 1.45
N ILE A 44 -4.51 -8.67 0.56
CA ILE A 44 -5.83 -8.13 0.80
C ILE A 44 -6.52 -8.88 1.94
N ASP A 45 -6.37 -10.20 2.00
CA ASP A 45 -6.95 -11.00 3.09
C ASP A 45 -6.22 -10.78 4.41
N GLN A 46 -4.90 -10.60 4.39
CA GLN A 46 -4.13 -10.20 5.57
C GLN A 46 -4.55 -8.81 6.09
N ALA A 47 -4.77 -7.86 5.19
CA ALA A 47 -5.27 -6.52 5.53
C ALA A 47 -6.68 -6.58 6.12
N LYS A 48 -7.62 -7.28 5.46
CA LYS A 48 -8.99 -7.48 5.97
C LYS A 48 -9.01 -8.20 7.32
N ARG A 49 -8.12 -9.17 7.54
CA ARG A 49 -8.03 -9.87 8.83
C ARG A 49 -7.54 -8.96 9.96
N THR A 50 -6.66 -8.01 9.65
CA THR A 50 -6.06 -7.10 10.64
C THR A 50 -6.95 -5.91 10.95
N TYR A 51 -7.46 -5.25 9.91
CA TYR A 51 -8.26 -4.03 10.03
C TYR A 51 -9.76 -4.28 10.06
N GLY A 52 -10.19 -5.53 9.82
CA GLY A 52 -11.61 -5.88 9.74
C GLY A 52 -12.24 -5.46 8.41
N TYR A 53 -13.43 -4.87 8.48
CA TYR A 53 -14.12 -4.38 7.29
C TYR A 53 -13.44 -3.11 6.75
N LEU A 54 -12.87 -3.23 5.56
CA LEU A 54 -12.31 -2.11 4.82
C LEU A 54 -13.29 -1.73 3.70
N PRO A 55 -13.92 -0.54 3.73
CA PRO A 55 -14.84 -0.12 2.67
C PRO A 55 -14.06 0.07 1.36
N PRO A 56 -14.41 -0.62 0.27
CA PRO A 56 -13.76 -0.42 -1.02
C PRO A 56 -14.12 0.95 -1.59
N LEU A 57 -13.12 1.66 -2.09
CA LEU A 57 -13.31 2.85 -2.90
C LEU A 57 -13.34 2.46 -4.39
N ARG A 58 -14.09 3.23 -5.19
CA ARG A 58 -14.17 3.01 -6.64
C ARG A 58 -13.08 3.79 -7.37
N GLY A 59 -12.42 3.13 -8.30
CA GLY A 59 -11.44 3.74 -9.20
C GLY A 59 -10.48 2.71 -9.78
N VAL A 60 -9.40 3.19 -10.37
CA VAL A 60 -8.38 2.39 -11.04
C VAL A 60 -7.01 2.73 -10.47
N ILE A 61 -6.17 1.71 -10.28
CA ILE A 61 -4.76 1.88 -9.92
C ILE A 61 -3.94 1.59 -11.16
N THR A 62 -3.12 2.56 -11.60
CA THR A 62 -2.24 2.39 -12.75
C THR A 62 -1.06 1.47 -12.41
N ASP A 63 -0.29 1.05 -13.41
CA ASP A 63 0.91 0.22 -13.20
C ASP A 63 1.95 0.89 -12.30
N THR A 64 1.99 2.23 -12.28
CA THR A 64 2.86 3.05 -11.44
C THR A 64 2.27 3.33 -10.05
N GLY A 65 1.07 2.82 -9.77
CA GLY A 65 0.38 2.98 -8.49
C GLY A 65 -0.45 4.25 -8.38
N THR A 66 -0.66 5.03 -9.44
CA THR A 66 -1.51 6.23 -9.39
C THR A 66 -2.97 5.82 -9.26
N PHE A 67 -3.68 6.37 -8.28
CA PHE A 67 -5.11 6.14 -8.13
C PHE A 67 -5.93 7.19 -8.85
N GLN A 68 -6.79 6.73 -9.75
CA GLN A 68 -7.71 7.54 -10.55
C GLN A 68 -9.15 7.19 -10.19
N SER A 69 -9.97 8.18 -9.88
CA SER A 69 -11.38 8.00 -9.60
C SER A 69 -12.20 9.16 -10.15
N GLN A 70 -13.42 8.88 -10.58
CA GLN A 70 -14.37 9.93 -10.97
C GLN A 70 -14.83 10.78 -9.78
N ASP A 71 -14.68 10.26 -8.57
CA ASP A 71 -15.08 10.93 -7.33
C ASP A 71 -13.98 11.86 -6.77
N ASN A 72 -12.78 11.85 -7.37
CA ASN A 72 -11.66 12.73 -6.97
C ASN A 72 -11.40 13.80 -8.04
N GLU A 73 -11.17 15.05 -7.60
CA GLU A 73 -10.81 16.16 -8.50
C GLU A 73 -9.42 15.97 -9.14
N GLU A 74 -8.51 15.29 -8.44
CA GLU A 74 -7.13 15.03 -8.88
C GLU A 74 -6.73 13.56 -8.65
N ASP A 75 -5.83 13.07 -9.50
CA ASP A 75 -5.21 11.75 -9.37
C ASP A 75 -4.33 11.70 -8.11
N LEU A 76 -4.46 10.64 -7.30
CA LEU A 76 -3.60 10.46 -6.13
C LEU A 76 -2.33 9.71 -6.53
N ASN A 77 -1.18 10.36 -6.34
CA ASN A 77 0.12 9.75 -6.53
C ASN A 77 0.61 9.08 -5.25
N PRO A 78 1.16 7.85 -5.32
CA PRO A 78 1.60 7.14 -4.13
C PRO A 78 2.83 7.82 -3.52
N GLN A 79 2.82 7.97 -2.20
CA GLN A 79 3.96 8.46 -1.42
C GLN A 79 4.91 7.30 -1.08
N LEU A 80 4.36 6.11 -0.88
CA LEU A 80 5.10 4.88 -0.61
C LEU A 80 4.55 3.74 -1.44
N ALA A 81 5.42 2.77 -1.72
CA ALA A 81 4.98 1.48 -2.17
C ALA A 81 5.75 0.35 -1.50
N CYS A 82 5.23 -0.85 -1.64
CA CYS A 82 5.91 -2.05 -1.25
C CYS A 82 5.61 -3.13 -2.27
N ILE A 83 6.61 -3.97 -2.53
CA ILE A 83 6.44 -5.19 -3.31
C ILE A 83 6.70 -6.34 -2.36
N ILE A 84 5.72 -7.22 -2.25
CA ILE A 84 5.84 -8.46 -1.49
C ILE A 84 5.92 -9.56 -2.54
N GLU A 85 7.12 -10.10 -2.72
CA GLU A 85 7.40 -11.09 -3.76
C GLU A 85 6.42 -12.28 -3.66
N GLY A 86 5.73 -12.58 -4.77
CA GLY A 86 4.71 -13.63 -4.84
C GLY A 86 3.39 -13.32 -4.13
N ARG A 87 3.19 -12.11 -3.58
CA ARG A 87 1.97 -11.73 -2.84
C ARG A 87 1.30 -10.44 -3.34
N GLY A 88 2.05 -9.55 -3.99
CA GLY A 88 1.50 -8.36 -4.63
C GLY A 88 2.22 -7.06 -4.24
N ARG A 89 1.52 -5.96 -4.39
CA ARG A 89 2.00 -4.59 -4.19
C ARG A 89 1.05 -3.81 -3.28
N VAL A 90 1.62 -2.92 -2.48
CA VAL A 90 0.87 -1.97 -1.66
C VAL A 90 1.30 -0.57 -2.05
N PHE A 91 0.35 0.35 -2.20
CA PHE A 91 0.58 1.77 -2.44
C PHE A 91 -0.09 2.57 -1.33
N ILE A 92 0.64 3.50 -0.73
CA ILE A 92 0.14 4.37 0.34
C ILE A 92 0.16 5.80 -0.19
N TYR A 93 -0.97 6.49 -0.07
CA TYR A 93 -1.15 7.85 -0.54
C TYR A 93 -1.35 8.79 0.64
N HIS A 94 -1.25 10.09 0.37
CA HIS A 94 -1.65 11.11 1.32
C HIS A 94 -3.13 10.95 1.73
N GLY A 95 -3.47 11.33 2.96
CA GLY A 95 -4.85 11.30 3.47
C GLY A 95 -5.34 9.90 3.88
N GLY A 96 -4.43 8.97 4.15
CA GLY A 96 -4.74 7.63 4.67
C GLY A 96 -5.23 6.63 3.62
N PHE A 97 -5.23 6.99 2.34
CA PHE A 97 -5.61 6.04 1.29
C PHE A 97 -4.54 4.98 1.13
N VAL A 98 -4.97 3.73 0.97
CA VAL A 98 -4.10 2.59 0.74
C VAL A 98 -4.70 1.70 -0.33
N ALA A 99 -3.89 1.37 -1.34
CA ALA A 99 -4.24 0.41 -2.38
C ALA A 99 -3.41 -0.86 -2.25
N PHE A 100 -4.07 -1.99 -2.43
CA PHE A 100 -3.52 -3.33 -2.47
C PHE A 100 -3.76 -3.88 -3.86
N VAL A 101 -2.70 -4.34 -4.50
CA VAL A 101 -2.73 -4.83 -5.89
C VAL A 101 -2.02 -6.17 -5.93
N ASP A 102 -2.74 -7.25 -6.16
CA ASP A 102 -2.15 -8.55 -6.50
C ASP A 102 -2.48 -8.91 -7.96
N ASP A 103 -2.12 -10.12 -8.40
CA ASP A 103 -2.31 -10.55 -9.78
C ASP A 103 -3.80 -10.78 -10.13
N GLU A 104 -4.67 -10.93 -9.13
CA GLU A 104 -6.09 -11.27 -9.32
C GLU A 104 -7.01 -10.07 -9.07
N GLN A 105 -6.64 -9.18 -8.15
CA GLN A 105 -7.52 -8.14 -7.64
C GLN A 105 -6.75 -6.87 -7.24
N THR A 106 -7.46 -5.76 -7.39
CA THR A 106 -7.06 -4.45 -6.89
C THR A 106 -8.10 -3.99 -5.89
N PHE A 107 -7.65 -3.58 -4.71
CA PHE A 107 -8.49 -3.13 -3.62
C PHE A 107 -7.93 -1.84 -3.04
N ILE A 108 -8.70 -0.76 -3.11
CA ILE A 108 -8.34 0.52 -2.48
C ILE A 108 -9.33 0.84 -1.37
N THR A 109 -8.79 1.38 -0.27
CA THR A 109 -9.56 1.82 0.89
C THR A 109 -8.89 3.03 1.53
N ARG A 110 -9.48 3.54 2.60
CA ARG A 110 -8.89 4.54 3.47
C ARG A 110 -8.76 3.97 4.86
N LEU A 111 -7.56 3.98 5.40
CA LEU A 111 -7.29 3.69 6.81
C LEU A 111 -7.36 5.04 7.54
N ASP A 112 -8.22 5.12 8.56
CA ASP A 112 -8.34 6.31 9.43
C ASP A 112 -7.16 6.39 10.42
#